data_AF-A0A1H0X2J2-F1
#
_entry.id   AF-A0A1H0X2J2-F1
#
_cell.length_a   1.000
_cell.length_b   1.000
_cell.length_c   1.000
_cell.angle_alpha   90.00
_cell.angle_beta   90.00
_cell.angle_gamma   90.00
#
_symmetry.space_group_name_H-M   'P 1'
#
loop_
_entity.id
_entity.type
_entity.pdbx_description
1 polymer ?
#
loop_
_entity_poly.entity_id
_entity_poly.type
_entity_poly.pdbx_seq_one_letter_code
_entity_poly.pdbx_strand_id
1 'polypeptide(L)' 'MKIPGKEESKFNKEWHQANPMPKNATFAQRVNWHLEHRKNCSCRPIPEKLLGEMKQKGMSF' A
#
# COMPACT_ATOMS: atom_id res chain seq x y z
N MET A 1 -0.82 -20.04 -24.67
CA MET A 1 -1.41 -19.53 -23.41
C MET A 1 -0.46 -18.48 -22.85
N LYS A 2 -0.78 -17.19 -22.99
CA LYS A 2 -0.01 -16.10 -22.36
C LYS A 2 -0.73 -15.76 -21.07
N ILE A 3 -0.11 -16.00 -19.91
CA ILE A 3 -0.64 -15.56 -18.62
C ILE A 3 -0.48 -14.02 -18.63
N PRO A 4 -1.56 -13.23 -18.63
CA PRO A 4 -1.45 -11.79 -18.71
C PRO A 4 -1.10 -11.22 -17.33
N GLY A 5 -0.06 -10.37 -17.26
CA GLY A 5 0.01 -9.30 -16.27
C GLY A 5 0.63 -9.61 -14.91
N LYS A 6 1.83 -10.19 -14.85
CA LYS A 6 2.70 -9.95 -13.69
C LYS A 6 3.30 -8.54 -13.88
N GLU A 7 2.56 -7.49 -13.55
CA GLU A 7 3.11 -6.13 -13.52
C GLU A 7 4.38 -6.15 -12.66
N GLU A 8 5.50 -5.73 -13.24
CA GLU A 8 6.76 -5.63 -12.52
C GLU A 8 6.58 -4.70 -11.32
N SER A 9 6.69 -5.28 -10.12
CA SER A 9 6.63 -4.55 -8.87
C SER A 9 7.80 -3.55 -8.82
N LYS A 10 7.54 -2.29 -9.17
CA LYS A 10 8.55 -1.23 -9.23
C LYS A 10 8.77 -0.68 -7.83
N PHE A 11 9.92 -1.02 -7.26
CA PHE A 11 10.36 -0.49 -5.97
C PHE A 11 10.94 0.91 -6.14
N ASN A 12 10.37 1.89 -5.43
CA ASN A 12 10.87 3.25 -5.36
C ASN A 12 11.63 3.47 -4.05
N LYS A 13 12.96 3.34 -4.10
CA LYS A 13 13.84 3.46 -2.92
C LYS A 13 13.76 4.83 -2.26
N GLU A 14 13.78 5.89 -3.05
CA GLU A 14 13.77 7.28 -2.58
C GLU A 14 12.49 7.57 -1.77
N TRP A 15 11.34 7.13 -2.29
CA TRP A 15 10.08 7.29 -1.59
C TRP A 15 10.05 6.55 -0.25
N HIS A 16 10.57 5.32 -0.18
CA HIS A 16 10.64 4.56 1.07
C HIS A 16 11.57 5.19 2.12
N GLN A 17 12.65 5.84 1.69
CA GLN A 17 13.57 6.54 2.59
C GLN A 17 12.95 7.82 3.14
N ALA A 18 12.23 8.58 2.30
CA ALA A 18 11.55 9.81 2.70
C ALA A 18 10.26 9.55 3.50
N ASN A 19 9.56 8.44 3.22
CA ASN A 19 8.26 8.10 3.81
C ASN A 19 8.32 6.72 4.49
N PRO A 20 9.08 6.54 5.57
CA PRO A 20 9.05 5.29 6.32
C PRO A 20 7.69 5.10 7.00
N MET A 21 7.20 3.86 7.06
CA MET A 21 6.01 3.54 7.85
C MET A 21 6.30 3.80 9.33
N PRO A 22 5.46 4.56 10.06
CA PRO A 22 5.66 4.76 11.49
C PRO A 22 5.63 3.43 12.27
N LYS A 23 6.54 3.25 13.24
CA LYS A 23 6.66 2.01 14.02
C LYS A 23 5.36 1.62 14.72
N ASN A 24 4.64 2.60 15.27
CA ASN A 24 3.36 2.43 15.95
C ASN A 24 2.25 3.18 15.20
N ALA A 25 2.19 2.99 13.88
CA ALA A 25 1.19 3.66 13.04
C ALA A 25 -0.24 3.36 13.52
N THR A 26 -1.01 4.42 13.75
CA THR A 26 -2.46 4.30 13.91
C THR A 26 -3.09 3.75 12.63
N PHE A 27 -4.34 3.29 12.73
CA PHE A 27 -5.08 2.81 11.56
C PHE A 27 -5.11 3.84 10.43
N ALA A 28 -5.46 5.09 10.72
CA ALA A 28 -5.51 6.17 9.73
C ALA A 28 -4.14 6.45 9.09
N GLN A 29 -3.07 6.49 9.89
CA GLN A 29 -1.71 6.68 9.38
C GLN A 29 -1.29 5.55 8.45
N ARG A 30 -1.60 4.30 8.83
CA ARG A 30 -1.28 3.11 8.03
C ARG A 30 -2.02 3.12 6.70
N VAL A 31 -3.31 3.47 6.71
CA VAL A 31 -4.12 3.63 5.50
C VAL A 31 -3.54 4.70 4.59
N ASN A 32 -3.32 5.91 5.12
CA ASN A 32 -2.78 7.02 4.34
C ASN A 32 -1.43 6.67 3.71
N TRP A 33 -0.54 6.04 4.48
CA TRP A 33 0.75 5.59 3.98
C TRP A 33 0.61 4.61 2.82
N HIS A 34 -0.32 3.63 2.91
CA HIS A 34 -0.52 2.64 1.85
C HIS A 34 -1.16 3.23 0.58
N LEU A 35 -2.02 4.23 0.72
CA LEU A 35 -2.60 4.95 -0.42
C LEU A 35 -1.53 5.77 -1.16
N GLU A 36 -0.69 6.50 -0.43
CA GLU A 36 0.43 7.23 -1.03
C GLU A 36 1.51 6.30 -1.58
N HIS A 37 1.80 5.19 -0.89
CA HIS A 37 2.71 4.16 -1.37
C HIS A 37 2.31 3.67 -2.75
N ARG A 38 1.03 3.29 -2.98
CA ARG A 38 0.57 2.79 -4.29
C ARG A 38 0.75 3.79 -5.43
N LYS A 39 0.68 5.10 -5.16
CA LYS A 39 0.90 6.15 -6.15
C LYS A 39 2.38 6.27 -6.56
N ASN A 40 3.29 5.95 -5.64
CA ASN A 40 4.73 6.22 -5.79
C ASN A 40 5.58 4.94 -5.98
N CYS A 41 5.04 3.77 -5.60
CA CYS A 41 5.74 2.50 -5.52
C CYS A 41 4.74 1.33 -5.69
N SER A 42 5.06 0.37 -6.55
CA SER A 42 4.26 -0.85 -6.76
C SER A 42 4.93 -2.10 -6.18
N CYS A 43 5.87 -1.94 -5.25
CA CYS A 43 6.62 -3.06 -4.67
C CYS A 43 5.76 -4.06 -3.89
N ARG A 44 4.59 -3.62 -3.39
CA ARG A 44 3.64 -4.46 -2.65
C ARG A 44 2.21 -3.91 -2.69
N PRO A 45 1.19 -4.79 -2.72
CA PRO A 45 -0.20 -4.37 -2.54
C PRO A 45 -0.48 -3.95 -1.10
N ILE A 46 -1.67 -3.38 -0.86
CA ILE A 46 -2.17 -3.12 0.50
C ILE A 46 -2.44 -4.46 1.18
N PRO A 47 -1.97 -4.69 2.43
CA PRO A 47 -2.22 -5.93 3.14
C PRO A 47 -3.72 -6.25 3.24
N GLU A 48 -4.09 -7.52 3.00
CA GLU A 48 -5.50 -7.96 3.03
C GLU A 48 -6.21 -7.65 4.34
N LYS A 49 -5.51 -7.82 5.48
CA LYS A 49 -6.05 -7.47 6.80
C LYS A 49 -6.40 -5.98 6.89
N LEU A 50 -5.56 -5.10 6.34
CA LEU A 50 -5.83 -3.67 6.33
C LEU A 50 -7.01 -3.35 5.42
N LEU A 51 -7.08 -3.96 4.23
CA LEU A 51 -8.24 -3.82 3.34
C LEU A 51 -9.54 -4.27 4.00
N GLY A 52 -9.51 -5.37 4.77
CA GLY A 52 -10.65 -5.85 5.56
C GLY A 52 -11.08 -4.83 6.62
N GLU A 53 -10.14 -4.31 7.40
CA GLU A 53 -10.41 -3.26 8.39
C GLU A 53 -10.93 -1.97 7.74
N MET A 54 -10.42 -1.60 6.56
CA MET A 54 -10.90 -0.46 5.79
C MET A 54 -12.35 -0.65 5.33
N LYS A 55 -12.69 -1.83 4.80
CA LYS A 55 -14.06 -2.19 4.40
C LYS A 55 -15.03 -2.17 5.59
N GLN A 56 -14.62 -2.72 6.74
CA GLN A 56 -15.44 -2.71 7.97
C GLN A 56 -15.75 -1.29 8.45
N LYS A 57 -14.85 -0.34 8.21
CA LYS A 57 -15.04 1.08 8.54
C LYS A 57 -15.79 1.87 7.46
N GLY A 58 -16.33 1.19 6.44
CA GLY A 58 -17.12 1.82 5.38
C GLY A 58 -16.31 2.65 4.38
N MET A 59 -14.98 2.47 4.34
CA MET A 59 -14.16 3.15 3.35
C MET A 59 -14.28 2.45 2.00
N SER A 60 -14.43 3.24 0.94
CA SER A 60 -14.39 2.82 -0.46
C SER A 60 -13.04 3.26 -1.04
N PHE A 61 -12.39 2.42 -1.84
CA PHE A 61 -11.04 2.64 -2.36
C PHE A 61 -10.85 1.98 -3.72
#